data_AF-A0A929M6K1-F1
#
_entry.id   AF-A0A929M6K1-F1
#
_cell.length_a   1.000
_cell.length_b   1.000
_cell.length_c   1.000
_cell.angle_alpha   90.00
_cell.angle_beta   90.00
_cell.angle_gamma   90.00
#
_symmetry.space_group_name_H-M   'P 1'
#
loop_
_entity.id
_entity.type
_entity.pdbx_description
1 polymer ?
#
loop_
_entity_poly.entity_id
_entity_poly.type
_entity_poly.pdbx_seq_one_letter_code
_entity_poly.pdbx_strand_id
1 'polypeptide(L)' 'MGKDIKINGKLLDLNTHRQVAKVGMSVTLASVCLSALFMKNRSVKKFHVASGIAFTCFALYHAGLYD' A
#
# COMPACT_ATOMS: atom_id res chain seq x y z
N MET A 1 9.10 35.26 -6.41
CA MET A 1 7.74 35.14 -5.86
C MET A 1 7.62 33.75 -5.24
N GLY A 2 7.84 33.66 -3.93
CA GLY A 2 8.07 32.39 -3.23
C GLY A 2 6.81 31.83 -2.59
N LYS A 3 6.35 30.68 -3.11
CA LYS A 3 5.70 29.56 -2.42
C LYS A 3 4.75 29.90 -1.25
N ASP A 4 3.52 30.23 -1.59
CA ASP A 4 2.39 30.13 -0.66
C ASP A 4 1.84 28.69 -0.66
N ILE A 5 2.57 27.75 -0.05
CA ILE A 5 2.04 26.41 0.28
C ILE A 5 1.76 26.42 1.78
N LYS A 6 0.63 27.03 2.16
CA LYS A 6 0.02 26.85 3.47
C LYS A 6 -1.09 25.82 3.34
N ILE A 7 -0.76 24.53 3.23
CA ILE A 7 -1.79 23.50 3.35
C ILE A 7 -1.84 23.01 4.80
N ASN A 8 -2.95 23.36 5.44
CA ASN A 8 -3.37 22.94 6.77
C ASN A 8 -3.10 21.44 7.01
N GLY A 9 -2.24 21.15 7.99
CA GLY A 9 -1.62 19.84 8.27
C GLY A 9 -2.54 18.67 8.65
N LYS A 10 -3.86 18.76 8.43
CA LYS A 10 -4.83 17.67 8.62
C LYS A 10 -5.44 17.16 7.31
N LEU A 11 -5.60 18.04 6.31
CA LEU A 11 -6.09 17.70 4.97
C LEU A 11 -4.96 17.21 4.04
N LEU A 12 -3.74 17.72 4.22
CA LEU A 12 -2.55 17.15 3.58
C LEU A 12 -2.21 15.78 4.15
N ASP A 13 -2.39 15.58 5.46
CA ASP A 13 -2.06 14.31 6.13
C ASP A 13 -3.00 13.18 5.70
N LEU A 14 -4.32 13.42 5.66
CA LEU A 14 -5.29 12.44 5.15
C LEU A 14 -5.11 12.11 3.66
N ASN A 15 -4.86 13.12 2.80
CA ASN A 15 -4.62 12.88 1.38
C ASN A 15 -3.27 12.17 1.14
N THR A 16 -2.25 12.49 1.92
CA THR A 16 -0.94 11.83 1.86
C THR A 16 -1.07 10.39 2.32
N HIS A 17 -1.70 10.12 3.45
CA HIS A 17 -1.95 8.77 3.92
C HIS A 17 -2.80 7.95 2.94
N ARG A 18 -3.85 8.54 2.33
CA ARG A 18 -4.62 7.88 1.26
C ARG A 18 -3.77 7.55 0.04
N GLN A 19 -2.88 8.44 -0.40
CA GLN A 19 -1.95 8.16 -1.49
C GLN A 19 -0.94 7.07 -1.13
N VAL A 20 -0.32 7.16 0.04
CA VAL A 20 0.64 6.16 0.53
C VAL A 20 -0.03 4.79 0.65
N ALA A 21 -1.24 4.73 1.18
CA ALA A 21 -2.02 3.51 1.26
C ALA A 21 -2.35 2.94 -0.12
N LYS A 22 -2.73 3.80 -1.07
CA LYS A 22 -3.04 3.40 -2.46
C LYS A 22 -1.82 2.86 -3.20
N VAL A 23 -0.68 3.53 -3.05
CA VAL A 23 0.60 3.10 -3.64
C VAL A 23 1.10 1.82 -2.95
N GLY A 24 1.00 1.74 -1.63
CA GLY A 24 1.34 0.54 -0.86
C GLY A 24 0.51 -0.67 -1.28
N MET A 25 -0.79 -0.50 -1.47
CA MET A 25 -1.67 -1.54 -2.01
C MET A 25 -1.27 -1.98 -3.42
N SER A 26 -1.02 -1.05 -4.34
CA SER A 26 -0.69 -1.43 -5.72
C SER A 26 0.65 -2.17 -5.81
N VAL A 27 1.65 -1.74 -5.05
CA VAL A 27 2.97 -2.39 -5.00
C VAL A 27 2.88 -3.78 -4.37
N THR A 28 2.20 -3.92 -3.24
CA THR A 28 2.05 -5.22 -2.57
C THR A 28 1.19 -6.19 -3.38
N LEU A 29 0.17 -5.71 -4.09
CA LEU A 29 -0.63 -6.49 -5.03
C LEU A 29 0.21 -6.98 -6.22
N ALA A 30 1.02 -6.10 -6.82
CA ALA A 30 1.93 -6.50 -7.90
C ALA A 30 2.92 -7.58 -7.42
N SER A 31 3.42 -7.47 -6.20
CA SER A 31 4.30 -8.46 -5.57
C SER A 31 3.61 -9.81 -5.35
N VAL A 32 2.36 -9.80 -4.87
CA VAL A 32 1.51 -11.00 -4.76
C VAL A 32 1.30 -11.65 -6.12
N CYS A 33 0.93 -10.88 -7.14
CA CYS A 33 0.68 -11.39 -8.49
C CYS A 33 1.94 -11.97 -9.12
N LEU A 34 3.07 -11.26 -9.03
CA LEU A 34 4.36 -11.76 -9.54
C LEU A 34 4.79 -13.04 -8.83
N SER A 35 4.66 -13.10 -7.50
CA SER A 35 5.00 -14.30 -6.74
C SER A 35 4.04 -15.48 -7.00
N ALA A 36 2.79 -15.21 -7.37
CA ALA A 36 1.81 -16.24 -7.76
C ALA A 36 2.27 -17.01 -9.02
N LEU A 37 2.92 -16.34 -9.96
CA LEU A 37 3.43 -16.96 -11.20
C LEU A 37 4.58 -17.95 -10.96
N PHE A 38 5.27 -17.87 -9.81
CA PHE A 38 6.45 -18.66 -9.49
C PHE A 38 6.30 -19.56 -8.24
N MET A 39 5.07 -19.95 -7.88
CA MET A 39 4.75 -20.74 -6.67
C MET A 39 5.31 -22.19 -6.63
N LYS A 40 6.10 -22.61 -7.62
CA LYS A 40 6.76 -23.93 -7.66
C LYS A 40 7.77 -24.10 -6.52
N ASN A 41 8.36 -23.01 -6.03
CA ASN A 41 9.36 -23.01 -4.95
C ASN A 41 8.73 -22.75 -3.57
N ARG A 42 9.11 -23.52 -2.55
CA ARG A 42 8.60 -23.36 -1.17
C ARG A 42 8.90 -21.98 -0.57
N SER A 43 10.04 -21.38 -0.92
CA SER A 43 10.39 -20.02 -0.49
C SER A 43 9.50 -18.95 -1.14
N VAL A 44 9.14 -19.11 -2.42
CA VAL A 44 8.24 -18.18 -3.12
C VAL A 44 6.83 -18.28 -2.56
N LYS A 45 6.37 -19.47 -2.16
CA LYS A 45 5.10 -19.61 -1.43
C LYS A 45 5.08 -18.82 -0.12
N LYS A 46 6.17 -18.86 0.67
CA LYS A 46 6.28 -18.04 1.89
C LYS A 46 6.24 -16.55 1.57
N PHE A 47 6.95 -16.13 0.53
CA PHE A 47 6.95 -14.74 0.08
C PHE A 47 5.56 -14.28 -0.39
N HIS A 48 4.84 -15.11 -1.15
CA HIS A 48 3.47 -14.85 -1.60
C HIS A 48 2.49 -14.66 -0.43
N VAL A 49 2.59 -15.51 0.59
CA VAL A 49 1.76 -15.37 1.80
C VAL A 49 2.12 -14.08 2.55
N ALA A 50 3.42 -13.78 2.71
CA ALA A 50 3.86 -12.56 3.37
C ALA A 50 3.41 -11.29 2.63
N SER A 51 3.51 -11.28 1.29
CA SER A 51 3.04 -10.16 0.48
C SER A 51 1.51 -10.03 0.50
N GLY A 52 0.78 -11.14 0.60
CA GLY A 52 -0.68 -11.15 0.79
C GLY A 52 -1.12 -10.57 2.14
N ILE A 53 -0.39 -10.89 3.22
CA ILE A 53 -0.62 -10.29 4.54
C ILE A 53 -0.37 -8.78 4.47
N ALA A 54 0.76 -8.36 3.87
CA ALA A 54 1.08 -6.94 3.71
C ALA A 54 0.02 -6.19 2.88
N PHE A 55 -0.45 -6.77 1.77
CA PHE A 55 -1.52 -6.22 0.95
C PHE A 55 -2.81 -6.05 1.76
N THR A 56 -3.18 -7.05 2.57
CA THR A 56 -4.37 -7.00 3.42
C THR A 56 -4.26 -5.90 4.47
N CYS A 57 -3.11 -5.74 5.12
CA CYS A 57 -2.87 -4.64 6.06
C CYS A 57 -2.96 -3.27 5.38
N PHE A 58 -2.38 -3.11 4.19
CA PHE A 58 -2.49 -1.87 3.42
C PHE A 58 -3.93 -1.58 2.97
N ALA A 59 -4.70 -2.62 2.63
CA ALA A 59 -6.12 -2.50 2.29
C ALA A 59 -6.97 -2.06 3.50
N LEU A 60 -6.75 -2.67 4.67
CA LEU A 60 -7.42 -2.27 5.91
C LEU A 60 -7.04 -0.85 6.32
N TYR A 61 -5.76 -0.49 6.22
CA TYR A 61 -5.29 0.87 6.47
C TYR A 61 -5.93 1.87 5.50
N HIS A 62 -6.01 1.54 4.20
CA HIS A 62 -6.68 2.35 3.20
C HIS A 62 -8.17 2.52 3.49
N ALA A 63 -8.86 1.46 3.92
CA ALA A 63 -10.28 1.50 4.26
C ALA A 63 -10.53 2.39 5.50
N GLY A 64 -9.70 2.26 6.54
CA GLY A 64 -9.80 3.10 7.75
C GLY A 64 -9.46 4.58 7.53
N LEU A 65 -8.90 4.95 6.37
CA LEU A 65 -8.65 6.33 5.96
C LEU A 65 -9.88 7.01 5.30
N TYR A 66 -10.93 6.25 5.01
CA TYR A 66 -12.20 6.74 4.45
C TYR A 66 -13.32 6.87 5.47
N ASP A 67 -13.10 6.40 6.71
CA ASP A 67 -13.92 6.65 7.89
C ASP A 67 -13.48 7.97 8.58
#